data_AF-A0A166G7K3-F1
#
_entry.id   AF-A0A166G7K3-F1
#
_cell.length_a   1.000
_cell.length_b   1.000
_cell.length_c   1.000
_cell.angle_alpha   90.00
_cell.angle_beta   90.00
_cell.angle_gamma   90.00
#
_symmetry.space_group_name_H-M   'P 1'
#
loop_
_entity.id
_entity.type
_entity.pdbx_description
1 polymer ?
#
loop_
_entity_poly.entity_id
_entity_poly.type
_entity_poly.pdbx_seq_one_letter_code
_entity_poly.pdbx_strand_id
1 'polypeptide(L)'
;MSMKAVQRANKYLDLIRSYTDGEIEASEFMHTYLTEFKEDYQDVAPDEPYEVLEQLFFACDVYCDDPELRGKHDIGERQFFKEAAYARRRLEEMLNEMEESGSNE
;
A
#
# COMPACT_ATOMS: atom_id res chain seq x y z
N MET A 1 5.29 6.94 -15.24
CA MET A 1 4.73 7.75 -14.12
C MET A 1 5.58 8.99 -13.90
N SER A 2 5.07 10.00 -13.20
CA SER A 2 5.85 11.19 -12.80
C SER A 2 6.97 10.84 -11.80
N MET A 3 8.00 11.69 -11.64
CA MET A 3 9.00 11.51 -10.57
C MET A 3 8.34 11.50 -9.18
N LYS A 4 7.28 12.28 -8.98
CA LYS A 4 6.52 12.29 -7.72
C LYS A 4 5.81 10.96 -7.48
N ALA A 5 5.24 10.37 -8.53
CA ALA A 5 4.61 9.05 -8.45
C ALA A 5 5.61 7.96 -8.05
N VAL A 6 6.83 8.00 -8.58
CA VAL A 6 7.91 7.07 -8.21
C VAL A 6 8.33 7.25 -6.75
N GLN A 7 8.49 8.49 -6.30
CA GLN A 7 8.80 8.78 -4.89
C GLN A 7 7.70 8.27 -3.96
N ARG A 8 6.44 8.49 -4.31
CA ARG A 8 5.29 8.00 -3.55
C ARG A 8 5.23 6.47 -3.55
N ALA A 9 5.39 5.82 -4.70
CA ALA A 9 5.41 4.37 -4.81
C ALA A 9 6.51 3.74 -3.93
N ASN A 10 7.72 4.30 -3.94
CA ASN A 10 8.80 3.85 -3.07
C ASN A 10 8.46 4.04 -1.57
N LYS A 11 7.95 5.21 -1.19
CA LYS A 11 7.51 5.50 0.19
C LYS A 11 6.52 4.45 0.70
N TYR A 12 5.48 4.13 -0.07
CA TYR A 12 4.51 3.09 0.33
C TYR A 12 5.09 1.69 0.27
N LEU A 13 5.94 1.39 -0.71
CA LEU A 13 6.60 0.10 -0.81
C LEU A 13 7.46 -0.19 0.43
N ASP A 14 8.21 0.79 0.93
CA ASP A 14 9.01 0.66 2.13
C ASP A 14 8.14 0.37 3.37
N LEU A 15 7.03 1.11 3.53
CA LEU A 15 6.08 0.87 4.61
C LEU A 15 5.44 -0.53 4.53
N ILE A 16 5.05 -0.96 3.32
CA ILE A 16 4.47 -2.29 3.08
C ILE A 16 5.51 -3.39 3.34
N ARG A 17 6.79 -3.16 3.01
CA ARG A 17 7.89 -4.09 3.31
C ARG A 17 8.07 -4.25 4.81
N SER A 18 8.16 -3.17 5.57
CA SER A 18 8.27 -3.25 7.02
C SER A 18 7.14 -4.08 7.65
N TYR A 19 5.90 -3.96 7.15
CA TYR A 19 4.82 -4.82 7.61
C TYR A 19 4.97 -6.28 7.14
N THR A 20 5.16 -6.50 5.84
CA THR A 20 5.17 -7.85 5.26
C THR A 20 6.40 -8.68 5.62
N ASP A 21 7.50 -8.03 6.01
CA ASP A 21 8.72 -8.66 6.52
C ASP A 21 8.69 -8.84 8.06
N GLY A 22 7.64 -8.35 8.73
CA GLY A 22 7.41 -8.52 10.17
C GLY A 22 8.20 -7.55 11.06
N GLU A 23 8.62 -6.40 10.53
CA GLU A 23 9.29 -5.35 11.28
C GLU A 23 8.31 -4.49 12.09
N ILE A 24 7.07 -4.33 11.58
CA ILE A 24 5.96 -3.64 12.27
C ILE A 24 4.71 -4.51 12.29
N GLU A 25 3.88 -4.32 13.30
CA GLU A 25 2.61 -5.03 13.47
C GLU A 25 1.53 -4.51 12.51
N ALA A 26 0.51 -5.34 12.25
CA ALA A 26 -0.60 -4.99 11.35
C ALA A 26 -1.33 -3.69 11.76
N SER A 27 -1.54 -3.48 13.06
CA SER A 27 -2.20 -2.28 13.57
C SER A 27 -1.37 -1.01 13.34
N GLU A 28 -0.05 -1.08 13.58
CA GLU A 28 0.88 0.02 13.33
C GLU A 28 0.97 0.36 11.84
N PHE A 29 1.06 -0.67 10.99
CA PHE A 29 1.03 -0.51 9.54
C PHE A 29 -0.26 0.18 9.07
N MET A 30 -1.43 -0.31 9.49
CA MET A 30 -2.72 0.29 9.14
C MET A 30 -2.79 1.76 9.53
N HIS A 31 -2.43 2.10 10.77
CA HIS A 31 -2.50 3.48 11.25
C HIS A 31 -1.56 4.41 10.49
N THR A 32 -0.32 3.96 10.25
CA THR A 32 0.68 4.72 9.49
C THR A 32 0.20 4.91 8.06
N TYR A 33 -0.25 3.83 7.40
CA TYR A 33 -0.74 3.87 6.03
C TYR A 33 -1.90 4.84 5.85
N LEU A 34 -2.93 4.75 6.70
CA LEU A 34 -4.11 5.62 6.61
C LEU A 34 -3.77 7.09 6.85
N THR A 35 -2.77 7.37 7.68
CA THR A 35 -2.30 8.74 7.94
C THR A 35 -1.62 9.31 6.69
N GLU A 36 -0.59 8.60 6.20
CA GLU A 36 0.18 9.01 5.03
C GLU A 36 -0.71 9.16 3.79
N PHE A 37 -1.66 8.23 3.60
CA PHE A 37 -2.56 8.22 2.45
C PHE A 37 -3.50 9.43 2.43
N LYS A 38 -4.00 9.86 3.58
CA LYS A 38 -4.86 11.05 3.67
C LYS A 38 -4.10 12.34 3.36
N GLU A 39 -2.83 12.42 3.75
CA GLU A 39 -1.96 13.56 3.45
C GLU A 39 -1.57 13.58 1.97
N ASP A 40 -1.19 12.44 1.41
CA ASP A 40 -0.75 12.32 0.02
C ASP A 40 -1.91 12.48 -0.99
N TYR A 41 -3.15 12.18 -0.60
CA TYR A 41 -4.31 12.19 -1.50
C TYR A 41 -4.59 13.57 -2.13
N GLN A 42 -4.22 14.65 -1.45
CA GLN A 42 -4.50 16.01 -1.92
C GLN A 42 -3.69 16.40 -3.16
N ASP A 43 -2.58 15.69 -3.42
CA ASP A 43 -1.60 16.00 -4.46
C ASP A 43 -1.47 14.88 -5.52
N VAL A 44 -2.50 14.04 -5.69
CA VAL A 44 -2.48 12.92 -6.65
C VAL A 44 -2.83 13.42 -8.05
N ALA A 45 -1.96 13.14 -9.03
CA ALA A 45 -2.27 13.39 -10.43
C ALA A 45 -3.11 12.23 -11.03
N PRO A 46 -4.00 12.48 -12.01
CA PRO A 46 -4.96 11.48 -12.52
C PRO A 46 -4.32 10.25 -13.19
N ASP A 47 -3.05 10.35 -13.59
CA ASP A 47 -2.28 9.33 -14.31
C ASP A 47 -1.37 8.48 -13.41
N GLU A 48 -1.45 8.67 -12.08
CA GLU A 48 -0.61 7.97 -11.11
C GLU A 48 -1.19 6.60 -10.75
N PRO A 49 -0.35 5.63 -10.34
CA PRO A 49 -0.74 4.25 -10.04
C PRO A 49 -1.48 4.13 -8.70
N TYR A 50 -2.53 4.92 -8.56
CA TYR A 50 -3.26 5.08 -7.33
C TYR A 50 -4.14 3.87 -7.03
N GLU A 51 -4.55 3.09 -8.04
CA GLU A 51 -5.47 1.96 -7.88
C GLU A 51 -4.96 0.92 -6.87
N VAL A 52 -3.67 0.55 -6.90
CA VAL A 52 -3.12 -0.43 -5.94
C VAL A 52 -3.11 0.11 -4.51
N LEU A 53 -2.77 1.39 -4.35
CA LEU A 53 -2.75 2.05 -3.04
C LEU A 53 -4.18 2.28 -2.53
N GLU A 54 -5.13 2.56 -3.42
CA GLU A 54 -6.55 2.72 -3.09
C GLU A 54 -7.18 1.40 -2.64
N GLN A 55 -6.85 0.29 -3.31
CA GLN A 55 -7.27 -1.05 -2.86
C GLN A 55 -6.74 -1.37 -1.46
N LEU A 56 -5.47 -1.06 -1.21
CA LEU A 56 -4.87 -1.25 0.11
C LEU A 56 -5.45 -0.30 1.17
N PHE A 57 -5.85 0.91 0.79
CA PHE A 57 -6.58 1.83 1.68
C PHE A 57 -7.89 1.20 2.15
N PHE A 58 -8.69 0.64 1.24
CA PHE A 58 -9.93 -0.04 1.63
C PHE A 58 -9.65 -1.23 2.54
N ALA A 59 -8.60 -2.00 2.29
CA ALA A 59 -8.20 -3.09 3.18
C ALA A 59 -7.82 -2.59 4.59
N CYS A 60 -7.13 -1.45 4.70
CA CYS A 60 -6.83 -0.81 5.98
C CYS A 60 -8.11 -0.32 6.68
N ASP A 61 -9.06 0.26 5.94
CA ASP A 61 -10.30 0.83 6.48
C ASP A 61 -11.24 -0.25 7.05
N VAL A 62 -11.21 -1.46 6.49
CA VAL A 62 -12.00 -2.61 6.97
C VAL A 62 -11.22 -3.61 7.82
N TYR A 63 -9.94 -3.34 8.14
CA TYR A 63 -9.17 -4.23 9.00
C TYR A 63 -9.61 -4.09 10.46
N CYS A 64 -9.91 -5.23 11.10
CA CYS A 64 -10.21 -5.29 12.52
C CYS A 64 -9.45 -6.46 13.14
N ASP A 65 -8.52 -6.19 14.06
CA ASP A 65 -7.71 -7.23 14.68
C ASP A 65 -8.50 -8.07 15.70
N ASP A 66 -9.40 -7.43 16.43
CA ASP A 66 -10.23 -8.07 17.47
C ASP A 66 -11.34 -8.92 16.84
N PRO A 67 -11.31 -10.27 16.95
CA PRO A 67 -12.33 -11.14 16.38
C PRO A 67 -13.73 -10.94 16.94
N GLU A 68 -13.87 -10.42 18.17
CA GLU A 68 -15.15 -10.18 18.82
C GLU A 68 -15.80 -8.87 18.32
N LEU A 69 -14.98 -7.91 17.87
CA LEU A 69 -15.43 -6.65 17.28
C LEU A 69 -15.53 -6.70 15.75
N ARG A 70 -14.90 -7.70 15.11
CA ARG A 70 -14.85 -7.86 13.66
C ARG A 70 -16.25 -8.08 13.07
N GLY A 71 -16.72 -7.13 12.28
CA GLY A 71 -17.97 -7.19 11.56
C GLY A 71 -17.94 -8.18 10.39
N LYS A 72 -19.12 -8.46 9.82
CA LYS A 72 -19.29 -9.35 8.65
C LYS A 72 -18.45 -8.94 7.43
N HIS A 73 -18.17 -7.65 7.30
CA HIS A 73 -17.45 -7.06 6.17
C HIS A 73 -15.99 -6.74 6.47
N ASP A 74 -15.58 -6.91 7.73
CA ASP A 74 -14.23 -6.61 8.17
C ASP A 74 -13.28 -7.77 7.85
N ILE A 75 -12.02 -7.45 7.64
CA ILE A 75 -10.97 -8.44 7.39
C ILE A 75 -10.11 -8.64 8.63
N GLY A 76 -9.66 -9.88 8.82
CA GLY A 76 -8.66 -10.19 9.84
C GLY A 76 -7.23 -10.11 9.31
N GLU A 77 -6.27 -10.24 10.23
CA GLU A 77 -4.84 -10.09 9.96
C GLU A 77 -4.35 -10.91 8.76
N ARG A 78 -4.75 -12.19 8.66
CA ARG A 78 -4.34 -13.05 7.54
C ARG A 78 -4.82 -12.54 6.18
N GLN A 79 -6.02 -11.97 6.11
CA GLN A 79 -6.53 -11.39 4.86
C GLN A 79 -5.81 -10.07 4.60
N PHE A 80 -5.63 -9.25 5.63
CA PHE A 80 -4.94 -7.98 5.52
C PHE A 80 -3.49 -8.13 5.04
N PHE A 81 -2.77 -9.13 5.55
CA PHE A 81 -1.42 -9.48 5.06
C PHE A 81 -1.42 -9.83 3.56
N LYS A 82 -2.44 -10.54 3.06
CA LYS A 82 -2.53 -10.89 1.63
C LYS A 82 -2.72 -9.65 0.76
N GLU A 83 -3.54 -8.71 1.20
CA GLU A 83 -3.74 -7.43 0.49
C GLU A 83 -2.44 -6.62 0.46
N ALA A 84 -1.74 -6.52 1.59
CA ALA A 84 -0.43 -5.85 1.65
C ALA A 84 0.62 -6.55 0.78
N ALA A 85 0.70 -7.88 0.80
CA ALA A 85 1.63 -8.65 -0.03
C ALA A 85 1.31 -8.51 -1.54
N TYR A 86 0.04 -8.43 -1.90
CA TYR A 86 -0.37 -8.15 -3.27
C TYR A 86 0.07 -6.74 -3.70
N ALA A 87 -0.18 -5.74 -2.85
CA ALA A 87 0.24 -4.36 -3.10
C ALA A 87 1.77 -4.24 -3.24
N ARG A 88 2.55 -4.90 -2.38
CA ARG A 88 4.02 -4.99 -2.46
C ARG A 88 4.45 -5.45 -3.85
N ARG A 89 3.98 -6.63 -4.26
CA ARG A 89 4.37 -7.24 -5.54
C ARG A 89 4.04 -6.31 -6.70
N ARG A 90 2.83 -5.75 -6.69
CA ARG A 90 2.39 -4.88 -7.79
C ARG A 90 3.22 -3.59 -7.86
N LEU A 91 3.55 -2.97 -6.74
CA LEU A 91 4.43 -1.80 -6.72
C LEU A 91 5.84 -2.13 -7.21
N GLU A 92 6.40 -3.27 -6.81
CA GLU A 92 7.71 -3.74 -7.28
C GLU A 92 7.74 -3.96 -8.79
N GLU A 93 6.72 -4.63 -9.36
CA GLU A 93 6.58 -4.81 -10.82
C GLU A 93 6.56 -3.45 -11.55
N MET A 94 5.77 -2.50 -11.06
CA MET A 94 5.60 -1.21 -11.71
C MET A 94 6.85 -0.33 -11.64
N LEU A 95 7.63 -0.43 -10.55
CA LEU A 95 8.91 0.26 -10.42
C LEU A 95 9.97 -0.36 -11.35
N ASN A 96 10.01 -1.69 -11.45
CA ASN A 96 10.94 -2.40 -12.34
C ASN A 96 10.65 -2.09 -13.83
N GLU A 97 9.38 -2.11 -14.25
CA GLU A 97 8.98 -1.76 -15.62
C GLU A 97 9.46 -0.35 -16.04
N MET A 98 9.61 0.57 -15.08
CA MET A 98 10.12 1.92 -15.30
C MET A 98 11.64 1.97 -15.44
N GLU A 99 12.37 1.18 -14.64
CA GLU A 99 13.84 1.07 -14.77
C GLU A 99 14.24 0.48 -16.12
N GLU A 100 13.49 -0.53 -16.60
CA GLU A 100 13.74 -1.18 -17.89
C GLU A 100 13.37 -0.28 -19.08
N SER A 101 12.29 0.51 -18.98
CA SER A 101 11.88 1.44 -20.04
C SER A 101 12.75 2.70 -20.12
N GLY A 102 13.35 3.14 -19.01
CA GLY A 102 14.33 4.24 -18.99
C GLY A 102 15.75 3.86 -19.40
N SER A 103 16.04 2.56 -19.54
CA SER A 103 17.36 2.03 -19.92
C SER A 103 17.53 1.83 -21.44
N ASN A 104 16.49 2.14 -22.24
CA ASN A 104 16.45 1.91 -23.68
C ASN A 104 16.61 3.19 -24.53
N GLU A 105 17.14 4.28 -23.95
CA GLU A 105 17.50 5.54 -24.65
C GLU A 105 19.02 5.73 -24.78
#